data_AF-A0A062GZN8-F1
#
_entry.id   AF-A0A062GZN8-F1
#
_cell.length_a   1.000
_cell.length_b   1.000
_cell.length_c   1.000
_cell.angle_alpha   90.00
_cell.angle_beta   90.00
_cell.angle_gamma   90.00
#
_symmetry.space_group_name_H-M   'P 1'
#
loop_
_entity.id
_entity.type
_entity.pdbx_description
1 polymer ?
#
loop_
_entity_poly.entity_id
_entity_poly.type
_entity_poly.pdbx_seq_one_letter_code
_entity_poly.pdbx_strand_id
1 'polypeptide(L)'
;MANKNILNEKERENNGLDTQLRFHYQADWAIVYLLEKLLKEEEFVIFVEYHEDVICSNSTHLHDDVEFEFYQIKTTEANFTIDNLCKYEVGGNSIIGKMILGVENKLFKKNVKKLCLLTISDINFKTKIKILGDQCHFTNLEENEIKDILDRLTNERLCCT
;
A
#
# COMPACT_ATOMS: atom_id res chain seq x y z
N MET A 1 24.32 38.09 20.16
CA MET A 1 22.93 37.74 19.81
C MET A 1 22.97 37.00 18.49
N ALA A 2 22.58 35.73 18.46
CA ALA A 2 22.57 34.96 17.22
C ALA A 2 21.51 35.54 16.27
N ASN A 3 21.89 35.78 15.02
CA ASN A 3 21.00 36.25 13.95
C ASN A 3 19.89 35.20 13.72
N LYS A 4 18.74 35.39 14.39
CA LYS A 4 17.56 34.56 14.15
C LYS A 4 16.96 34.99 12.82
N ASN A 5 17.26 34.26 11.75
CA ASN A 5 16.64 34.48 10.45
C ASN A 5 15.14 34.17 10.56
N ILE A 6 14.33 35.22 10.54
CA ILE A 6 12.87 35.16 10.73
C ILE A 6 12.19 34.40 9.58
N LEU A 7 12.85 34.32 8.42
CA LEU A 7 12.38 33.56 7.25
C LEU A 7 12.65 32.05 7.36
N ASN A 8 13.43 31.59 8.36
CA ASN A 8 13.62 30.17 8.64
C ASN A 8 12.59 29.63 9.65
N GLU A 9 11.54 30.39 9.97
CA GLU A 9 10.43 29.81 10.72
C GLU A 9 9.77 28.71 9.90
N LYS A 10 9.73 27.50 10.48
CA LYS A 10 9.10 26.33 9.86
C LYS A 10 7.66 26.69 9.49
N GLU A 11 7.34 26.61 8.20
CA GLU A 11 5.98 26.83 7.73
C GLU A 11 5.02 25.87 8.46
N ARG A 12 3.88 26.39 8.93
CA ARG A 12 2.88 25.60 9.70
C ARG A 12 2.14 24.58 8.84
N GLU A 13 2.06 24.79 7.52
CA GLU A 13 1.22 24.01 6.61
C GLU A 13 2.04 23.31 5.53
N ASN A 14 2.51 22.10 5.81
CA ASN A 14 3.14 21.22 4.81
C ASN A 14 2.14 20.24 4.17
N ASN A 15 0.93 20.12 4.71
CA ASN A 15 -0.02 19.08 4.34
C ASN A 15 -0.37 19.06 2.84
N GLY A 16 -0.41 20.23 2.19
CA GLY A 16 -0.65 20.35 0.75
C GLY A 16 0.52 19.85 -0.10
N LEU A 17 1.74 20.27 0.24
CA LEU A 17 2.98 19.83 -0.42
C LEU A 17 3.22 18.34 -0.20
N ASP A 18 3.04 17.84 1.02
CA ASP A 18 3.16 16.43 1.35
C ASP A 18 2.19 15.61 0.50
N THR A 19 0.93 16.06 0.38
CA THR A 19 -0.08 15.38 -0.43
C THR A 19 0.29 15.33 -1.91
N GLN A 20 0.77 16.44 -2.47
CA GLN A 20 1.25 16.46 -3.86
C GLN A 20 2.43 15.50 -4.08
N LEU A 21 3.39 15.47 -3.16
CA LEU A 21 4.53 14.56 -3.22
C LEU A 21 4.10 13.09 -3.17
N ARG A 22 3.05 12.75 -2.41
CA ARG A 22 2.49 11.38 -2.40
C ARG A 22 1.96 10.98 -3.78
N PHE A 23 1.14 11.83 -4.38
CA PHE A 23 0.57 11.56 -5.71
C PHE A 23 1.66 11.47 -6.79
N HIS A 24 2.67 12.34 -6.73
CA HIS A 24 3.82 12.26 -7.63
C HIS A 24 4.58 10.94 -7.48
N TYR A 25 4.85 10.50 -6.25
CA TYR A 25 5.52 9.21 -6.03
C TYR A 25 4.70 8.03 -6.59
N GLN A 26 3.37 8.04 -6.40
CA GLN A 26 2.50 7.00 -6.95
C GLN A 26 2.56 6.94 -8.49
N ALA A 27 2.51 8.11 -9.13
CA ALA A 27 2.63 8.22 -10.59
C ALA A 27 4.02 7.78 -11.09
N ASP A 28 5.09 8.25 -10.44
CA ASP A 28 6.48 7.90 -10.80
C ASP A 28 6.72 6.39 -10.66
N TRP A 29 6.26 5.78 -9.57
CA TRP A 29 6.35 4.33 -9.38
C TRP A 29 5.56 3.57 -10.44
N ALA A 30 4.34 4.01 -10.77
CA ALA A 30 3.52 3.39 -11.81
C ALA A 30 4.18 3.45 -13.19
N ILE A 31 4.86 4.55 -13.52
CA ILE A 31 5.63 4.70 -14.76
C ILE A 31 6.79 3.71 -14.80
N VAL A 32 7.56 3.59 -13.72
CA VAL A 32 8.67 2.62 -13.65
C VAL A 32 8.13 1.20 -13.81
N TYR A 33 7.04 0.86 -13.11
CA TYR A 33 6.40 -0.45 -13.20
C TYR A 33 5.91 -0.75 -14.62
N LEU A 34 5.30 0.23 -15.28
CA LEU A 34 4.88 0.14 -16.68
C LEU A 34 6.06 -0.13 -17.62
N LEU A 35 7.19 0.56 -17.44
CA LEU A 35 8.39 0.35 -18.25
C LEU A 35 8.96 -1.07 -18.04
N GLU A 36 8.97 -1.58 -16.81
CA GLU A 36 9.38 -2.96 -16.53
C GLU A 36 8.49 -4.00 -17.24
N LYS A 37 7.18 -3.75 -17.31
CA LYS A 37 6.23 -4.59 -18.04
C LYS A 37 6.47 -4.56 -19.54
N LEU A 38 6.71 -3.37 -20.09
CA LEU A 38 7.07 -3.19 -21.51
C LEU A 38 8.36 -3.93 -21.86
N LEU A 39 9.40 -3.85 -21.00
CA LEU A 39 10.66 -4.56 -21.21
C LEU A 39 10.51 -6.09 -21.22
N LYS A 40 9.47 -6.61 -20.56
CA LYS A 40 9.15 -8.04 -20.52
C LYS A 40 8.15 -8.47 -21.59
N GLU A 41 7.71 -7.55 -22.45
CA GLU A 41 6.68 -7.78 -23.46
C GLU A 41 5.37 -8.33 -22.87
N GLU A 42 5.04 -7.94 -21.63
CA GLU A 42 3.79 -8.33 -20.96
C GLU A 42 2.61 -7.44 -21.44
N GLU A 43 1.44 -8.02 -21.69
CA GLU A 43 0.20 -7.24 -21.85
C GLU A 43 -0.22 -6.67 -20.48
N PHE A 44 -0.61 -5.39 -20.43
CA PHE A 44 -1.08 -4.79 -19.20
C PHE A 44 -2.06 -3.63 -19.41
N VAL A 45 -2.83 -3.34 -18.36
CA VAL A 45 -3.53 -2.07 -18.17
C VAL A 45 -3.23 -1.58 -16.75
N ILE A 46 -2.73 -0.35 -16.62
CA ILE A 46 -2.43 0.26 -15.31
C ILE A 46 -3.40 1.40 -15.04
N PHE A 47 -4.07 1.33 -13.89
CA PHE A 47 -4.91 2.38 -13.35
C PHE A 47 -4.15 3.04 -12.21
N VAL A 48 -3.93 4.35 -12.31
CA VAL A 48 -3.35 5.17 -11.25
C VAL A 48 -4.50 5.93 -10.58
N GLU A 49 -4.51 5.97 -9.24
CA GLU A 49 -5.54 6.64 -8.43
C GLU A 49 -6.97 6.10 -8.63
N TYR A 50 -7.14 4.77 -8.73
CA TYR A 50 -8.46 4.14 -8.90
C TYR A 50 -8.76 3.09 -7.82
N HIS A 51 -9.68 3.41 -6.89
CA HIS A 51 -10.07 2.66 -5.66
C HIS A 51 -8.93 2.38 -4.67
N GLU A 52 -7.79 1.88 -5.16
CA GLU A 52 -6.50 1.79 -4.49
C GLU A 52 -5.52 2.82 -5.09
N ASP A 53 -4.25 2.83 -4.65
CA ASP A 53 -3.26 3.77 -5.20
C ASP A 53 -2.88 3.40 -6.64
N VAL A 54 -2.54 2.13 -6.92
CA VAL A 54 -2.28 1.63 -8.29
C VAL A 54 -2.85 0.23 -8.48
N ILE A 55 -3.50 -0.03 -9.62
CA ILE A 55 -4.00 -1.36 -10.03
C ILE A 55 -3.39 -1.73 -11.38
N CYS A 56 -2.87 -2.95 -11.51
CA CYS A 56 -2.42 -3.50 -12.78
C CYS A 56 -3.28 -4.70 -13.18
N SER A 57 -3.78 -4.73 -14.40
CA SER A 57 -4.34 -5.92 -15.03
C SER A 57 -3.36 -6.49 -16.04
N ASN A 58 -3.39 -7.81 -16.26
CA ASN A 58 -2.59 -8.50 -17.28
C ASN A 58 -3.26 -8.53 -18.67
N SER A 59 -4.42 -7.89 -18.85
CA SER A 59 -5.09 -7.84 -20.15
C SER A 59 -5.84 -6.54 -20.37
N THR A 60 -5.94 -6.13 -21.64
CA THR A 60 -6.80 -5.03 -22.09
C THR A 60 -8.26 -5.45 -22.29
N HIS A 61 -8.54 -6.76 -22.21
CA HIS A 61 -9.86 -7.34 -22.41
C HIS A 61 -10.37 -8.04 -21.15
N LEU A 62 -11.68 -7.93 -20.89
CA LEU A 62 -12.29 -8.64 -19.78
C LEU A 62 -12.59 -10.09 -20.17
N HIS A 63 -12.00 -11.03 -19.43
CA HIS A 63 -12.27 -12.46 -19.55
C HIS A 63 -12.14 -13.14 -18.18
N ASP A 64 -12.56 -14.41 -18.07
CA ASP A 64 -12.62 -15.12 -16.79
C ASP A 64 -11.26 -15.28 -16.11
N ASP A 65 -10.19 -15.41 -16.90
CA ASP A 65 -8.81 -15.61 -16.43
C ASP A 65 -8.01 -14.31 -16.28
N VAL A 66 -8.66 -13.14 -16.31
CA VAL A 66 -7.97 -11.87 -16.10
C VAL A 66 -7.37 -11.84 -14.69
N GLU A 67 -6.18 -11.29 -14.54
CA GLU A 67 -5.51 -11.16 -13.24
C GLU A 67 -5.34 -9.68 -12.88
N PHE A 68 -5.49 -9.38 -11.59
CA PHE A 68 -5.32 -8.05 -11.03
C PHE A 68 -4.27 -8.05 -9.92
N GLU A 69 -3.38 -7.08 -9.96
CA GLU A 69 -2.41 -6.76 -8.92
C GLU A 69 -2.79 -5.40 -8.32
N PHE A 70 -2.99 -5.36 -7.01
CA PHE A 70 -3.35 -4.14 -6.29
C PHE A 70 -2.17 -3.67 -5.45
N TYR A 71 -1.85 -2.39 -5.57
CA TYR A 71 -0.74 -1.75 -4.88
C TYR A 71 -1.27 -0.61 -4.01
N GLN A 72 -1.13 -0.78 -2.69
CA GLN A 72 -1.29 0.29 -1.72
C GLN A 72 0.10 0.89 -1.46
N ILE A 73 0.29 2.15 -1.80
CA ILE A 73 1.54 2.89 -1.71
C ILE A 73 1.50 3.85 -0.52
N LYS A 74 2.45 3.72 0.40
CA LYS A 74 2.61 4.61 1.56
C LYS A 74 4.00 5.24 1.56
N THR A 75 4.02 6.57 1.49
CA THR A 75 5.25 7.37 1.46
C THR A 75 5.50 8.08 2.80
N THR A 76 5.02 7.52 3.90
CA THR A 76 5.21 8.10 5.24
C THR A 76 6.60 7.79 5.75
N GLU A 77 7.29 8.75 6.37
CA GLU A 77 8.62 8.53 6.99
C GLU A 77 8.57 7.63 8.25
N ALA A 78 7.40 7.50 8.86
CA ALA A 78 7.21 6.63 10.01
C ALA A 78 7.27 5.16 9.58
N ASN A 79 8.08 4.38 10.31
CA ASN A 79 8.15 2.94 10.11
C ASN A 79 6.81 2.26 10.45
N PHE A 80 6.52 1.19 9.73
CA PHE A 80 5.33 0.38 9.94
C PHE A 80 5.55 -0.67 11.03
N THR A 81 4.52 -0.90 11.83
CA THR A 81 4.43 -1.96 12.85
C THR A 81 3.08 -2.66 12.67
N ILE A 82 2.91 -3.85 13.27
CA ILE A 82 1.60 -4.52 13.21
C ILE A 82 0.51 -3.60 13.77
N ASP A 83 0.83 -2.87 14.85
CA ASP A 83 -0.12 -1.93 15.46
C ASP A 83 -0.59 -0.86 14.49
N ASN A 84 0.31 -0.17 13.77
CA ASN A 84 -0.13 0.92 12.89
C ASN A 84 -0.72 0.44 11.56
N LEU A 85 -0.36 -0.77 11.10
CA LEU A 85 -0.91 -1.37 9.89
C LEU A 85 -2.31 -1.95 10.10
N CYS A 86 -2.58 -2.49 11.30
CA CYS A 86 -3.86 -3.06 11.69
C CYS A 86 -4.72 -2.11 12.54
N LYS A 87 -4.25 -0.89 12.83
CA LYS A 87 -5.05 0.12 13.52
C LYS A 87 -6.13 0.65 12.59
N TYR A 88 -7.36 0.60 13.05
CA TYR A 88 -8.52 1.22 12.43
C TYR A 88 -9.20 2.17 13.41
N GLU A 89 -9.98 3.11 12.87
CA GLU A 89 -10.84 4.00 13.64
C GLU A 89 -12.31 3.59 13.45
N VAL A 90 -13.19 4.00 14.35
CA VAL A 90 -14.62 3.71 14.23
C VAL A 90 -15.14 4.29 12.91
N GLY A 91 -15.66 3.45 12.03
CA GLY A 91 -16.15 3.84 10.70
C GLY A 91 -15.08 3.86 9.60
N GLY A 92 -13.85 3.44 9.88
CA GLY A 92 -12.78 3.27 8.91
C GLY A 92 -12.12 1.90 8.99
N ASN A 93 -11.33 1.56 7.96
CA ASN A 93 -10.54 0.34 7.90
C ASN A 93 -9.06 0.64 8.12
N SER A 94 -8.33 -0.34 8.68
CA SER A 94 -6.88 -0.30 8.79
C SER A 94 -6.22 -0.39 7.41
N ILE A 95 -4.90 -0.20 7.31
CA ILE A 95 -4.21 -0.30 6.01
C ILE A 95 -4.37 -1.73 5.47
N ILE A 96 -4.12 -2.73 6.30
CA ILE A 96 -4.28 -4.14 5.91
C ILE A 96 -5.76 -4.48 5.69
N GLY A 97 -6.65 -3.90 6.49
CA GLY A 97 -8.09 -4.04 6.33
C GLY A 97 -8.59 -3.52 4.99
N LYS A 98 -8.15 -2.33 4.55
CA LYS A 98 -8.49 -1.80 3.20
C LYS A 98 -8.07 -2.76 2.10
N MET A 99 -6.84 -3.25 2.14
CA MET A 99 -6.31 -4.15 1.14
C MET A 99 -7.09 -5.47 1.08
N ILE A 100 -7.37 -6.10 2.22
CA ILE A 100 -7.98 -7.45 2.27
C ILE A 100 -9.51 -7.38 2.21
N LEU A 101 -10.14 -6.57 3.05
CA LEU A 101 -11.60 -6.44 3.11
C LEU A 101 -12.15 -5.73 1.87
N GLY A 102 -11.35 -4.85 1.23
CA GLY A 102 -11.70 -4.18 -0.02
C GLY A 102 -11.94 -5.15 -1.18
N VAL A 103 -11.29 -6.32 -1.16
CA VAL A 103 -11.45 -7.37 -2.18
C VAL A 103 -12.29 -8.57 -1.71
N GLU A 104 -12.42 -8.81 -0.40
CA GLU A 104 -12.95 -10.06 0.16
C GLU A 104 -14.36 -10.44 -0.36
N ASN A 105 -15.21 -9.46 -0.62
CA ASN A 105 -16.61 -9.65 -1.05
C ASN A 105 -16.86 -9.18 -2.49
N LYS A 106 -15.80 -8.97 -3.28
CA LYS A 106 -15.93 -8.51 -4.67
C LYS A 106 -15.98 -9.69 -5.63
N LEU A 107 -16.74 -9.51 -6.72
CA LEU A 107 -16.88 -10.53 -7.78
C LEU A 107 -15.53 -10.90 -8.42
N PHE A 108 -14.60 -9.95 -8.47
CA PHE A 108 -13.26 -10.12 -9.02
C PHE A 108 -12.25 -10.74 -8.02
N LYS A 109 -12.66 -11.16 -6.82
CA LYS A 109 -11.74 -11.75 -5.82
C LYS A 109 -10.93 -12.92 -6.40
N LYS A 110 -11.58 -13.78 -7.22
CA LYS A 110 -10.92 -14.92 -7.88
C LYS A 110 -9.81 -14.50 -8.84
N ASN A 111 -9.86 -13.25 -9.31
CA ASN A 111 -8.93 -12.66 -10.26
C ASN A 111 -7.80 -11.88 -9.56
N VAL A 112 -7.79 -11.78 -8.24
CA VAL A 112 -6.73 -11.08 -7.50
C VAL A 112 -5.48 -11.96 -7.44
N LYS A 113 -4.43 -11.56 -8.16
CA LYS A 113 -3.13 -12.23 -8.14
C LYS A 113 -2.28 -11.77 -6.97
N LYS A 114 -2.30 -10.47 -6.66
CA LYS A 114 -1.45 -9.85 -5.63
C LYS A 114 -2.17 -8.70 -4.93
N LEU A 115 -1.94 -8.60 -3.63
CA LEU A 115 -2.18 -7.41 -2.81
C LEU A 115 -0.84 -7.00 -2.21
N CYS A 116 -0.35 -5.81 -2.54
CA CYS A 116 0.98 -5.36 -2.18
C CYS A 116 0.92 -4.04 -1.42
N LEU A 117 1.61 -3.98 -0.28
CA LEU A 117 1.93 -2.73 0.39
C LEU A 117 3.33 -2.30 -0.07
N LEU A 118 3.42 -1.16 -0.74
CA LEU A 118 4.67 -0.53 -1.12
C LEU A 118 4.94 0.64 -0.19
N THR A 119 6.13 0.68 0.38
CA THR A 119 6.50 1.69 1.36
C THR A 119 7.94 2.13 1.18
N ILE A 120 8.20 3.41 1.43
CA ILE A 120 9.55 3.98 1.50
C ILE A 120 10.16 3.89 2.91
N SER A 121 9.42 3.34 3.87
CA SER A 121 9.81 3.17 5.27
C SER A 121 9.85 1.70 5.67
N ASP A 122 10.66 1.39 6.68
CA ASP A 122 10.88 0.02 7.14
C ASP A 122 9.58 -0.57 7.72
N ILE A 123 9.41 -1.87 7.56
CA ILE A 123 8.38 -2.63 8.28
C ILE A 123 9.08 -3.32 9.46
N ASN A 124 8.88 -2.75 10.64
CA ASN A 124 9.43 -3.21 11.91
C ASN A 124 8.47 -4.19 12.60
N PHE A 125 8.22 -5.30 11.90
CA PHE A 125 7.75 -6.52 12.53
C PHE A 125 8.92 -7.13 13.34
N LYS A 126 8.68 -8.21 14.07
CA LYS A 126 9.77 -9.05 14.61
C LYS A 126 10.69 -9.47 13.47
N THR A 127 10.12 -9.85 12.34
CA THR A 127 10.84 -9.92 11.06
C THR A 127 11.02 -8.52 10.48
N LYS A 128 12.18 -7.90 10.66
CA LYS A 128 12.44 -6.57 10.09
C LYS A 128 12.63 -6.65 8.57
N ILE A 129 11.77 -5.95 7.83
CA ILE A 129 11.88 -5.79 6.38
C ILE A 129 12.45 -4.41 6.10
N LYS A 130 13.61 -4.35 5.45
CA LYS A 130 14.30 -3.11 5.14
C LYS A 130 13.96 -2.64 3.72
N ILE A 131 13.96 -1.33 3.51
CA ILE A 131 13.36 -0.69 2.33
C ILE A 131 14.03 -1.04 0.98
N LEU A 132 15.31 -1.43 0.97
CA LEU A 132 16.03 -1.49 -0.31
C LEU A 132 15.87 -2.84 -1.03
N GLY A 133 14.79 -2.95 -1.81
CA GLY A 133 14.58 -4.05 -2.77
C GLY A 133 14.11 -5.36 -2.16
N ASP A 134 13.89 -5.41 -0.84
CA ASP A 134 13.39 -6.60 -0.16
C ASP A 134 11.88 -6.73 -0.38
N GLN A 135 11.47 -7.89 -0.90
CA GLN A 135 10.08 -8.31 -0.91
C GLN A 135 9.87 -9.35 0.19
N CYS A 136 8.83 -9.16 0.99
CA CYS A 136 8.42 -10.14 1.98
C CYS A 136 7.01 -10.62 1.67
N HIS A 137 6.87 -11.91 1.37
CA HIS A 137 5.55 -12.52 1.30
C HIS A 137 4.97 -12.65 2.71
N PHE A 138 3.67 -12.44 2.84
CA PHE A 138 2.95 -12.59 4.12
C PHE A 138 3.21 -13.94 4.80
N THR A 139 3.37 -15.01 4.01
CA THR A 139 3.68 -16.37 4.47
C THR A 139 5.08 -16.53 5.07
N ASN A 140 5.96 -15.55 4.89
CA ASN A 140 7.34 -15.58 5.37
C ASN A 140 7.50 -14.85 6.72
N LEU A 141 6.41 -14.29 7.27
CA LEU A 141 6.39 -13.71 8.61
C LEU A 141 6.38 -14.81 9.68
N GLU A 142 6.75 -14.47 10.92
CA GLU A 142 6.66 -15.44 12.01
C GLU A 142 5.19 -15.84 12.27
N GLU A 143 4.94 -17.10 12.63
CA GLU A 143 3.58 -17.62 12.81
C GLU A 143 2.73 -16.80 13.80
N ASN A 144 3.35 -16.30 14.87
CA ASN A 144 2.69 -15.44 15.85
C ASN A 144 2.31 -14.07 15.28
N GLU A 145 3.06 -13.56 14.30
CA GLU A 145 2.75 -12.29 13.62
C GLU A 145 1.60 -12.46 12.64
N ILE A 146 1.63 -13.55 11.87
CA ILE A 146 0.52 -13.94 10.99
C ILE A 146 -0.76 -14.06 11.82
N LYS A 147 -0.70 -14.75 12.96
CA LYS A 147 -1.84 -14.91 13.85
C LYS A 147 -2.36 -13.57 14.38
N ASP A 148 -1.50 -12.68 14.86
CA ASP A 148 -1.91 -11.36 15.37
C ASP A 148 -2.63 -10.54 14.28
N ILE A 149 -2.08 -10.52 13.06
CA ILE A 149 -2.71 -9.82 11.93
C ILE A 149 -4.09 -10.41 11.60
N LEU A 150 -4.23 -11.73 11.54
CA LEU A 150 -5.51 -12.40 11.24
C LEU A 150 -6.55 -12.19 12.35
N ASP A 151 -6.15 -12.23 13.62
CA ASP A 151 -7.04 -11.99 14.76
C ASP A 151 -7.55 -10.54 14.72
N ARG A 152 -6.68 -9.56 14.44
CA ARG A 152 -7.07 -8.14 14.30
C ARG A 152 -7.99 -7.90 13.11
N LEU A 153 -7.72 -8.52 11.96
CA LEU A 153 -8.60 -8.43 10.78
C LEU A 153 -9.97 -9.05 11.03
N THR A 154 -10.03 -10.16 11.74
CA THR A 154 -11.30 -10.81 12.11
C THR A 154 -12.13 -9.88 12.99
N ASN A 155 -11.50 -9.23 13.98
CA ASN A 155 -12.16 -8.24 14.82
C ASN A 155 -12.63 -7.02 14.03
N GLU A 156 -11.78 -6.48 13.14
CA GLU A 156 -12.13 -5.35 12.26
C GLU A 156 -13.36 -5.68 11.40
N ARG A 157 -13.38 -6.86 10.78
CA ARG A 157 -14.51 -7.32 9.97
C ARG A 157 -15.81 -7.37 10.77
N LEU A 158 -15.78 -7.83 12.02
CA LEU A 158 -16.94 -7.87 12.91
C LEU A 158 -17.44 -6.47 13.31
N CYS A 159 -16.55 -5.48 13.34
CA CYS A 159 -16.90 -4.09 13.65
C CYS A 159 -17.46 -3.32 12.44
N CYS A 160 -17.22 -3.79 11.22
CA CYS A 160 -17.69 -3.16 9.98
C CYS A 160 -19.04 -3.71 9.46
N THR A 161 -19.59 -4.76 10.08
CA THR A 161 -20.92 -5.34 9.80
C THR A 161 -21.96 -4.89 10.80
#